data_AF-A0A9P4XUF2-F1
#
_entry.id   AF-A0A9P4XUF2-F1
#
_cell.length_a   1.000
_cell.length_b   1.000
_cell.length_c   1.000
_cell.angle_alpha   90.00
_cell.angle_beta   90.00
_cell.angle_gamma   90.00
#
_symmetry.space_group_name_H-M   'P 1'
#
loop_
_entity.id
_entity.type
_entity.pdbx_description
1 polymer ?
#
loop_
_entity_poly.entity_id
_entity_poly.type
_entity_poly.pdbx_seq_one_letter_code
_entity_poly.pdbx_strand_id
1 'polypeptide(L)'
;MGAANSAPPKPAGMVGTPGTNSPASNGARPTSATPGPSATPEGSREVELLDPKLVNVILSFKKSILPTLAEKLDPLLGESLIMSAVDRLLGFTDDTFVQSKSEQQKQHFAEAEKALMKHLETRFGEYVRNRSAQR
;
A
#
# COMPACT_ATOMS: atom_id res chain seq x y z
N MET A 1 32.97 -49.69 5.64
CA MET A 1 33.04 -50.19 7.04
C MET A 1 33.07 -49.00 7.99
N GLY A 2 32.26 -49.02 9.05
CA GLY A 2 32.17 -47.99 10.12
C GLY A 2 30.86 -47.18 10.04
N ALA A 3 29.71 -47.71 10.49
CA ALA A 3 29.16 -47.69 11.87
C ALA A 3 28.57 -46.29 12.23
N ALA A 4 27.23 -46.13 12.30
CA ALA A 4 26.35 -46.33 13.48
C ALA A 4 26.54 -45.20 14.52
N ASN A 5 25.57 -44.58 15.20
CA ASN A 5 24.11 -44.66 15.39
C ASN A 5 23.79 -43.54 16.43
N SER A 6 22.51 -43.28 16.69
CA SER A 6 21.94 -42.73 17.96
C SER A 6 21.41 -41.29 17.98
N ALA A 7 20.08 -41.17 17.87
CA ALA A 7 19.23 -40.31 18.72
C ALA A 7 18.90 -41.06 20.04
N PRO A 8 18.04 -40.61 20.99
CA PRO A 8 17.42 -39.31 21.35
C PRO A 8 17.70 -38.95 22.87
N PRO A 9 16.97 -38.07 23.62
CA PRO A 9 15.61 -38.35 24.14
C PRO A 9 14.67 -37.13 24.34
N LYS A 10 13.40 -37.43 24.67
CA LYS A 10 12.30 -36.55 25.14
C LYS A 10 11.85 -37.08 26.51
N PRO A 11 11.49 -36.26 27.51
CA PRO A 11 10.17 -36.39 28.17
C PRO A 11 9.59 -35.04 28.67
N ALA A 12 8.29 -34.75 28.53
CA ALA A 12 7.15 -35.06 29.40
C ALA A 12 7.00 -34.18 30.67
N GLY A 13 5.93 -33.39 30.72
CA GLY A 13 5.33 -32.79 31.93
C GLY A 13 3.87 -32.41 31.59
N MET A 14 2.85 -33.16 32.02
CA MET A 14 2.21 -33.29 33.34
C MET A 14 1.22 -32.16 33.68
N VAL A 15 -0.04 -32.45 33.32
CA VAL A 15 -1.31 -32.31 34.06
C VAL A 15 -1.29 -31.65 35.45
N GLY A 16 -2.24 -30.72 35.65
CA GLY A 16 -2.74 -30.30 36.97
C GLY A 16 -3.94 -29.33 36.90
N THR A 17 -5.15 -29.85 37.13
CA THR A 17 -6.33 -29.17 37.73
C THR A 17 -6.61 -29.88 39.08
N PRO A 18 -7.52 -29.50 40.01
CA PRO A 18 -8.58 -28.45 40.04
C PRO A 18 -8.69 -27.67 41.39
N GLY A 19 -9.70 -26.80 41.58
CA GLY A 19 -10.34 -26.60 42.91
C GLY A 19 -10.62 -25.18 43.43
N THR A 20 -11.88 -24.74 43.28
CA THR A 20 -12.77 -23.99 44.23
C THR A 20 -12.20 -23.00 45.27
N ASN A 21 -12.74 -21.76 45.27
CA ASN A 21 -13.54 -21.23 46.39
C ASN A 21 -14.16 -19.84 46.08
N SER A 22 -15.48 -19.71 46.25
CA SER A 22 -16.20 -18.46 46.57
C SER A 22 -16.42 -18.41 48.10
N PRO A 23 -16.52 -17.24 48.77
CA PRO A 23 -17.82 -16.55 48.86
C PRO A 23 -17.80 -15.00 49.03
N ALA A 24 -18.88 -14.39 48.53
CA ALA A 24 -19.74 -13.33 49.11
C ALA A 24 -19.20 -11.99 49.68
N SER A 25 -19.81 -10.89 49.18
CA SER A 25 -20.58 -9.86 49.93
C SER A 25 -20.22 -8.39 49.68
N ASN A 26 -21.19 -7.71 49.06
CA ASN A 26 -21.65 -6.33 49.22
C ASN A 26 -20.67 -5.18 49.48
N GLY A 27 -20.62 -4.26 48.50
CA GLY A 27 -20.26 -2.85 48.69
C GLY A 27 -20.93 -1.99 47.62
N ALA A 28 -22.05 -1.37 47.97
CA ALA A 28 -22.76 -0.42 47.11
C ALA A 28 -21.85 0.79 46.80
N ARG A 29 -21.90 1.26 45.54
CA ARG A 29 -21.42 2.61 45.20
C ARG A 29 -22.37 3.24 44.19
N PRO A 30 -23.06 4.35 44.52
CA PRO A 30 -23.83 5.11 43.57
C PRO A 30 -22.91 6.06 42.78
N THR A 31 -23.48 6.60 41.70
CA THR A 31 -23.21 7.90 41.03
C THR A 31 -22.72 7.85 39.58
N SER A 32 -23.46 8.64 38.79
CA SER A 32 -23.20 9.18 37.45
C SER A 32 -23.34 8.25 36.24
N ALA A 33 -24.59 8.07 35.83
CA ALA A 33 -24.91 7.89 34.41
C ALA A 33 -24.62 9.21 33.68
N THR A 34 -23.44 9.33 33.09
CA THR A 34 -23.13 10.35 32.09
C THR A 34 -23.76 9.93 30.76
N PRO A 35 -24.65 10.72 30.12
CA PRO A 35 -25.07 10.48 28.75
C PRO A 35 -23.90 10.84 27.83
N GLY A 36 -23.17 9.82 27.34
CA GLY A 36 -22.17 9.98 26.29
C GLY A 36 -22.82 9.97 24.90
N PRO A 37 -22.28 10.72 23.94
CA PRO A 37 -22.96 11.16 22.73
C PRO A 37 -23.34 10.00 21.81
N SER A 38 -24.49 10.14 21.13
CA SER A 38 -24.87 9.33 19.97
C SER A 38 -23.67 9.09 19.07
N ALA A 39 -23.25 7.83 18.97
CA ALA A 39 -22.41 7.39 17.88
C ALA A 39 -23.21 7.57 16.59
N THR A 40 -22.99 8.70 15.91
CA THR A 40 -23.34 8.86 14.50
C THR A 40 -22.74 7.66 13.77
N PRO A 41 -23.51 6.89 13.00
CA PRO A 41 -22.91 5.86 12.15
C PRO A 41 -22.00 6.59 11.18
N GLU A 42 -20.69 6.47 11.37
CA GLU A 42 -19.71 6.83 10.35
C GLU A 42 -20.14 6.13 9.07
N GLY A 43 -20.57 6.94 8.10
CA GLY A 43 -20.88 6.49 6.76
C GLY A 43 -19.73 5.61 6.30
N SER A 44 -20.07 4.39 5.90
CA SER A 44 -19.16 3.49 5.22
C SER A 44 -18.42 4.31 4.17
N ARG A 45 -17.13 4.57 4.38
CA ARG A 45 -16.30 5.19 3.35
C ARG A 45 -16.32 4.20 2.21
N GLU A 46 -17.20 4.46 1.24
CA GLU A 46 -17.25 3.72 0.01
C GLU A 46 -15.83 3.80 -0.55
N VAL A 47 -15.15 2.65 -0.58
CA VAL A 47 -13.80 2.58 -1.14
C VAL A 47 -13.98 2.95 -2.60
N GLU A 48 -13.65 4.18 -2.96
CA GLU A 48 -13.73 4.66 -4.33
C GLU A 48 -12.69 3.87 -5.13
N LEU A 49 -13.15 2.77 -5.74
CA LEU A 49 -12.30 1.92 -6.56
C LEU A 49 -11.89 2.71 -7.81
N LEU A 50 -10.62 2.60 -8.17
CA LEU A 50 -10.09 3.18 -9.40
C LEU A 50 -10.88 2.66 -10.61
N ASP A 51 -11.21 3.56 -11.54
CA ASP A 51 -11.87 3.19 -12.79
C ASP A 51 -10.99 2.18 -13.56
N PRO A 52 -11.50 0.98 -13.90
CA PRO A 52 -10.76 -0.01 -14.67
C PRO A 52 -10.20 0.52 -16.01
N LYS A 53 -10.90 1.46 -16.65
CA LYS A 53 -10.42 2.09 -17.89
C LYS A 53 -9.18 2.93 -17.64
N LEU A 54 -9.15 3.64 -16.51
CA LEU A 54 -7.99 4.43 -16.11
C LEU A 54 -6.77 3.53 -15.84
N VAL A 55 -6.98 2.42 -15.12
CA VAL A 55 -5.93 1.42 -14.86
C VAL A 55 -5.35 0.91 -16.19
N ASN A 56 -6.19 0.64 -17.18
CA ASN A 56 -5.73 0.17 -18.48
C ASN A 56 -4.90 1.21 -19.25
N VAL A 57 -5.24 2.50 -19.13
CA VAL A 57 -4.44 3.61 -19.71
C VAL A 57 -3.05 3.63 -19.09
N ILE A 58 -2.96 3.55 -17.76
CA ILE A 58 -1.69 3.54 -17.02
C ILE A 58 -0.84 2.31 -17.40
N LEU A 59 -1.44 1.12 -17.43
CA LEU A 59 -0.74 -0.11 -17.82
C LEU A 59 -0.24 -0.07 -19.27
N SER A 60 -1.03 0.48 -20.18
CA SER A 60 -0.65 0.63 -21.59
C SER A 60 0.50 1.62 -21.74
N PHE A 61 0.46 2.74 -21.01
CA PHE A 61 1.54 3.71 -20.97
C PHE A 61 2.84 3.08 -20.46
N LYS A 62 2.79 2.37 -19.31
CA LYS A 62 3.94 1.66 -18.76
C LYS A 62 4.55 0.70 -19.77
N LYS A 63 3.73 -0.13 -20.42
CA LYS A 63 4.20 -1.09 -21.44
C LYS A 63 4.87 -0.42 -22.63
N SER A 64 4.43 0.79 -23.00
CA SER A 64 4.99 1.54 -24.12
C SER A 64 6.31 2.22 -23.77
N ILE A 65 6.44 2.78 -22.56
CA ILE A 65 7.60 3.61 -22.17
C ILE A 65 8.72 2.78 -21.53
N LEU A 66 8.37 1.70 -20.81
CA LEU A 66 9.35 0.89 -20.06
C LEU A 66 10.48 0.32 -20.93
N PRO A 67 10.22 -0.20 -22.16
CA PRO A 67 11.30 -0.67 -23.04
C PRO A 67 12.29 0.44 -23.39
N THR A 68 11.81 1.66 -23.63
CA THR A 68 12.65 2.82 -23.94
C THR A 68 13.50 3.25 -22.75
N LEU A 69 12.96 3.20 -21.54
CA LEU A 69 13.72 3.50 -20.33
C LEU A 69 14.73 2.39 -20.00
N ALA A 70 14.39 1.13 -20.25
CA ALA A 70 15.28 -0.01 -20.02
C ALA A 70 16.55 0.00 -20.91
N GLU A 71 16.54 0.73 -22.03
CA GLU A 71 17.75 0.95 -22.84
C GLU A 71 18.76 1.91 -22.20
N LYS A 72 18.32 2.76 -21.26
CA LYS A 72 19.13 3.83 -20.66
C LYS A 72 19.34 3.65 -19.16
N LEU A 73 18.48 2.89 -18.51
CA LEU A 73 18.38 2.75 -17.07
C LEU A 73 18.13 1.28 -16.72
N ASP A 74 18.44 0.91 -15.49
CA ASP A 74 18.04 -0.41 -14.98
C ASP A 74 16.50 -0.55 -15.06
N PRO A 75 15.96 -1.71 -15.48
CA PRO A 75 14.51 -1.90 -15.63
C PRO A 75 13.72 -1.58 -14.37
N LEU A 76 14.25 -1.90 -13.19
CA LEU A 76 13.58 -1.62 -11.90
C LEU A 76 13.53 -0.12 -11.63
N LEU A 77 14.58 0.60 -12.02
CA LEU A 77 14.66 2.04 -11.84
C LEU A 77 13.74 2.78 -12.83
N GLY A 78 13.67 2.30 -14.07
CA GLY A 78 12.72 2.78 -15.07
C GLY A 78 11.27 2.57 -14.63
N GLU A 79 10.95 1.40 -14.07
CA GLU A 79 9.63 1.13 -13.50
C GLU A 79 9.32 2.04 -12.31
N SER A 80 10.26 2.21 -11.39
CA SER A 80 10.10 3.12 -10.24
C SER A 80 9.84 4.55 -10.69
N LEU A 81 10.52 5.02 -11.74
CA LEU A 81 10.33 6.36 -12.30
C LEU A 81 8.94 6.53 -12.92
N ILE A 82 8.46 5.53 -13.66
CA ILE A 82 7.10 5.54 -14.23
C ILE A 82 6.06 5.57 -13.12
N MET A 83 6.20 4.72 -12.09
CA MET A 83 5.25 4.66 -10.99
C MET A 83 5.23 5.97 -10.20
N SER A 84 6.40 6.58 -9.96
CA SER A 84 6.51 7.91 -9.37
C SER A 84 5.76 8.98 -10.17
N ALA A 85 5.92 9.00 -11.50
CA ALA A 85 5.16 9.92 -12.35
C ALA A 85 3.64 9.68 -12.30
N VAL A 86 3.20 8.42 -12.19
CA VAL A 86 1.78 8.05 -12.08
C VAL A 86 1.20 8.49 -10.74
N ASP A 87 1.89 8.22 -9.63
CA ASP A 87 1.46 8.60 -8.29
C ASP A 87 1.31 10.12 -8.16
N ARG A 88 2.25 10.88 -8.76
CA ARG A 88 2.16 12.34 -8.83
C ARG A 88 1.00 12.83 -9.71
N LEU A 89 0.76 12.18 -10.85
CA LEU A 89 -0.37 12.56 -11.72
C LEU A 89 -1.72 12.31 -11.02
N LEU A 90 -1.82 11.22 -10.26
CA LEU A 90 -3.03 10.87 -9.51
C LEU A 90 -3.18 11.69 -8.21
N GLY A 91 -2.15 12.44 -7.82
CA GLY A 91 -2.15 13.21 -6.57
C GLY A 91 -1.97 12.36 -5.32
N PHE A 92 -1.40 11.16 -5.46
CA PHE A 92 -1.03 10.31 -4.32
C PHE A 92 0.24 10.77 -3.63
N THR A 93 1.16 11.39 -4.38
CA THR A 93 2.40 11.96 -3.86
C THR A 93 2.73 13.29 -4.55
N ASP A 94 3.43 14.19 -3.86
CA ASP A 94 3.95 15.43 -4.46
C ASP A 94 5.43 15.31 -4.86
N ASP A 95 6.15 14.35 -4.26
CA ASP A 95 7.59 14.15 -4.41
C ASP A 95 7.93 12.90 -5.22
N THR A 96 9.10 12.94 -5.86
CA THR A 96 9.70 11.76 -6.49
C THR A 96 10.24 10.80 -5.42
N PHE A 97 9.86 9.53 -5.51
CA PHE A 97 10.38 8.50 -4.59
C PHE A 97 11.55 7.69 -5.19
N VAL A 98 12.02 8.07 -6.39
CA VAL A 98 13.11 7.36 -7.06
C VAL A 98 14.41 7.52 -6.28
N GLN A 99 14.93 6.40 -5.78
CA GLN A 99 16.18 6.39 -5.02
C GLN A 99 17.35 6.77 -5.93
N SER A 100 18.03 7.86 -5.57
CA SER A 100 19.15 8.44 -6.31
C SER A 100 20.42 8.35 -5.47
N LYS A 101 21.55 7.97 -6.09
CA LYS A 101 22.85 7.90 -5.37
C LYS A 101 23.56 9.26 -5.32
N SER A 102 23.17 10.20 -6.17
CA SER A 102 23.72 11.56 -6.22
C SER A 102 22.64 12.62 -6.51
N GLU A 103 22.92 13.86 -6.14
CA GLU A 103 21.99 14.99 -6.35
C GLU A 103 21.80 15.33 -7.84
N GLN A 104 22.86 15.21 -8.64
CA GLN A 104 22.76 15.35 -10.11
C GLN A 104 21.81 14.29 -10.71
N GLN A 105 21.90 13.04 -10.23
CA GLN A 105 21.04 11.98 -10.71
C GLN A 105 19.58 12.22 -10.32
N LYS A 106 19.34 12.76 -9.11
CA LYS A 106 18.01 13.18 -8.66
C LYS A 106 17.42 14.25 -9.57
N GLN A 107 18.20 15.24 -10.00
CA GLN A 107 17.74 16.27 -10.94
C GLN A 107 17.38 15.68 -12.30
N HIS A 108 18.20 14.78 -12.85
CA HIS A 108 17.89 14.09 -14.10
C HIS A 108 16.63 13.24 -14.00
N PHE A 109 16.41 12.55 -12.88
CA PHE A 109 15.17 11.82 -12.65
C PHE A 109 13.97 12.73 -12.51
N ALA A 110 14.08 13.86 -11.80
CA ALA A 110 13.00 14.82 -11.70
C ALA A 110 12.62 15.42 -13.07
N GLU A 111 13.62 15.68 -13.92
CA GLU A 111 13.37 16.17 -15.29
C GLU A 111 12.72 15.09 -16.16
N ALA A 112 13.23 13.86 -16.12
CA ALA A 112 12.66 12.73 -16.83
C ALA A 112 11.23 12.42 -16.36
N GLU A 113 10.98 12.46 -15.05
CA GLU A 113 9.67 12.32 -14.44
C GLU A 113 8.72 13.42 -14.93
N LYS A 114 9.15 14.68 -14.95
CA LYS A 114 8.36 15.80 -15.48
C LYS A 114 8.00 15.60 -16.95
N ALA A 115 8.92 15.08 -17.76
CA ALA A 115 8.65 14.75 -19.15
C ALA A 115 7.65 13.58 -19.28
N LEU A 116 7.77 12.55 -18.44
CA LEU A 116 6.82 11.44 -18.37
C LEU A 116 5.43 11.91 -17.95
N MET A 117 5.33 12.76 -16.93
CA MET A 117 4.07 13.36 -16.48
C MET A 117 3.37 14.10 -17.62
N LYS A 118 4.08 14.95 -18.36
CA LYS A 118 3.50 15.67 -19.51
C LYS A 118 2.95 14.72 -20.60
N HIS A 119 3.64 13.62 -20.84
CA HIS A 119 3.17 12.60 -21.79
C HIS A 119 1.95 11.86 -21.24
N LEU A 120 1.95 11.54 -19.95
CA LEU A 120 0.87 10.86 -19.24
C LEU A 120 -0.38 11.75 -19.16
N GLU A 121 -0.23 13.04 -18.89
CA GLU A 121 -1.31 14.06 -18.87
C GLU A 121 -2.07 14.12 -20.19
N THR A 122 -1.36 14.00 -21.33
CA THR A 122 -1.99 14.00 -22.65
C THR A 122 -2.95 12.82 -22.79
N ARG A 123 -2.49 11.60 -22.43
CA ARG A 123 -3.29 10.38 -22.45
C ARG A 123 -4.44 10.42 -21.44
N PHE A 124 -4.17 10.97 -20.26
CA PHE A 124 -5.15 11.09 -19.18
C PHE A 124 -6.25 12.09 -19.54
N GLY A 125 -5.89 13.22 -20.16
CA GLY A 125 -6.82 14.22 -20.66
C GLY A 125 -7.79 13.64 -21.70
N GLU A 126 -7.32 12.78 -22.60
CA GLU A 126 -8.17 12.03 -23.53
C GLU A 126 -9.17 11.13 -22.80
N TYR A 127 -8.70 10.39 -21.79
CA TYR A 127 -9.56 9.55 -20.95
C TYR A 127 -10.63 10.38 -20.20
N VAL A 128 -10.24 11.50 -19.57
CA VAL A 128 -11.17 12.39 -18.84
C VAL A 128 -12.22 12.98 -19.78
N ARG A 129 -11.81 13.39 -20.99
CA ARG A 129 -12.73 13.89 -22.03
C ARG A 129 -13.70 12.80 -22.50
N ASN A 130 -13.23 11.57 -22.71
CA ASN A 130 -14.09 10.46 -23.09
C ASN A 130 -15.05 10.04 -21.97
N ARG A 131 -14.62 10.14 -20.70
CA ARG A 131 -15.48 9.86 -19.54
C ARG A 131 -16.59 10.90 -19.38
N SER A 132 -16.30 12.18 -19.61
CA SER A 132 -17.29 13.26 -19.54
C SER A 132 -18.32 13.21 -20.67
N ALA A 133 -17.97 12.68 -21.84
CA ALA A 133 -18.90 12.47 -22.95
C ALA A 133 -19.85 11.27 -22.78
N GLN A 134 -19.59 10.37 -21.82
CA GLN A 134 -20.42 9.19 -21.53
C GLN A 134 -21.35 9.37 -20.31
N ARG A 135 -21.38 10.57 -19.72
CA ARG A 135 -22.34 10.97 -18.68
C ARG A 135 -23.44 11.82 -19.28
#